data_AF-A0A1N6V1W5-F1
#
_entry.id   AF-A0A1N6V1W5-F1
#
_cell.length_a   1.000
_cell.length_b   1.000
_cell.length_c   1.000
_cell.angle_alpha   90.00
_cell.angle_beta   90.00
_cell.angle_gamma   90.00
#
_symmetry.space_group_name_H-M   'P 1'
#
loop_
_entity.id
_entity.type
_entity.pdbx_description
1 polymer ?
#
loop_
_entity_poly.entity_id
_entity_poly.type
_entity_poly.pdbx_seq_one_letter_code
_entity_poly.pdbx_strand_id
1 'polypeptide(L)' 'MDFLLKASLEQQMPIEIMYLSERNVISRRTISVIRLDPQYIHAYCFTRKQKRTFKRGNILSAAKIRQRKGAQYA' A
#
# COMPACT_ATOMS: atom_id res chain seq x y z
N MET A 1 -1.30 8.05 -8.37
CA MET A 1 -1.22 6.78 -7.61
C MET A 1 -0.21 5.81 -8.22
N ASP A 2 -0.29 5.55 -9.53
CA ASP A 2 0.55 4.54 -10.20
C ASP A 2 2.05 4.71 -10.04
N PHE A 3 2.54 5.96 -9.99
CA PHE A 3 3.95 6.23 -9.72
C PHE A 3 4.45 5.57 -8.44
N LEU A 4 3.71 5.65 -7.32
CA LEU A 4 4.13 5.05 -6.05
C LEU A 4 4.08 3.53 -6.05
N LEU A 5 3.11 2.95 -6.77
CA LEU A 5 3.01 1.50 -6.92
C LEU A 5 4.18 0.96 -7.74
N LYS A 6 4.54 1.64 -8.85
CA LYS A 6 5.70 1.31 -9.68
C LYS A 6 7.00 1.47 -8.90
N ALA A 7 7.17 2.59 -8.19
CA ALA A 7 8.34 2.80 -7.35
C ALA A 7 8.48 1.73 -6.26
N SER A 8 7.36 1.30 -5.64
CA SER A 8 7.36 0.19 -4.68
C SER A 8 7.83 -1.13 -5.32
N LEU A 9 7.38 -1.41 -6.54
CA LEU A 9 7.80 -2.61 -7.29
C LEU A 9 9.28 -2.57 -7.65
N GLU A 10 9.75 -1.46 -8.23
CA GLU A 10 11.12 -1.30 -8.75
C GLU A 10 12.15 -1.26 -7.63
N GLN A 11 11.85 -0.56 -6.53
CA GLN A 11 12.78 -0.32 -5.43
C GLN A 11 12.56 -1.30 -4.25
N GLN A 12 11.61 -2.23 -4.39
CA GLN A 12 11.13 -3.10 -3.31
C GLN A 12 10.77 -2.34 -2.01
N MET A 13 10.41 -1.05 -2.15
CA MET A 13 10.15 -0.20 -1.00
C MET A 13 8.73 -0.41 -0.45
N PRO A 14 8.55 -0.50 0.87
CA PRO A 14 7.23 -0.60 1.44
C PRO A 14 6.50 0.75 1.36
N ILE A 15 5.22 0.69 1.02
CA ILE A 15 4.31 1.84 0.94
C ILE A 15 3.09 1.59 1.81
N GLU A 16 2.40 2.67 2.18
CA GLU A 16 1.13 2.60 2.88
C GLU A 16 -0.01 2.87 1.91
N ILE A 17 -1.07 2.07 1.98
CA ILE A 17 -2.29 2.26 1.19
C ILE A 17 -3.51 2.33 2.10
N MET A 18 -4.52 3.07 1.66
CA MET A 18 -5.88 3.00 2.21
C MET A 18 -6.72 2.09 1.31
N TYR A 19 -7.16 0.96 1.85
CA TYR A 19 -7.84 -0.09 1.08
C TYR A 19 -9.28 -0.28 1.53
N LEU A 20 -10.22 -0.21 0.58
CA LEU A 20 -11.64 -0.52 0.76
C LEU A 20 -11.89 -2.01 0.51
N SER A 21 -12.30 -2.73 1.55
CA SER A 21 -12.72 -4.13 1.39
C SER A 21 -14.12 -4.22 0.76
N GLU A 22 -14.48 -5.39 0.26
CA GLU A 22 -15.82 -5.68 -0.30
C GLU A 22 -16.94 -5.55 0.74
N ARG A 23 -16.61 -5.56 2.03
CA ARG A 23 -17.55 -5.28 3.13
C ARG A 23 -17.62 -3.79 3.49
N ASN A 24 -17.17 -2.90 2.61
CA ASN A 24 -17.08 -1.46 2.82
C ASN A 24 -16.24 -1.00 4.03
N VAL A 25 -15.36 -1.86 4.55
CA VAL A 25 -14.42 -1.49 5.62
C VAL A 25 -13.15 -0.94 5.01
N ILE A 26 -12.81 0.29 5.38
CA ILE A 26 -11.54 0.93 5.03
C ILE A 26 -10.46 0.45 6.01
N SER A 27 -9.30 0.09 5.48
CA SER A 27 -8.17 -0.36 6.29
C SER A 27 -6.85 0.20 5.78
N ARG A 28 -5.98 0.59 6.72
CA ARG A 28 -4.61 1.00 6.43
C ARG A 28 -3.72 -0.22 6.31
N ARG A 29 -3.02 -0.33 5.18
CA ARG A 29 -2.16 -1.49 4.87
C ARG A 29 -0.78 -1.01 4.48
N THR A 30 0.23 -1.58 5.13
CA THR A 30 1.60 -1.46 4.65
C THR A 30 1.87 -2.64 3.73
N ILE A 31 2.30 -2.36 2.51
CA ILE A 31 2.54 -3.35 1.47
C ILE A 31 3.88 -3.12 0.75
N SER A 32 4.49 -4.18 0.23
CA SER A 32 5.57 -4.09 -0.77
C SER A 32 5.11 -4.81 -2.03
N VAL A 33 5.10 -4.09 -3.15
CA VAL A 33 4.56 -4.59 -4.42
C VAL A 33 5.51 -5.61 -5.03
N ILE A 34 4.94 -6.74 -5.45
CA ILE A 34 5.66 -7.87 -6.08
C ILE A 34 5.37 -7.91 -7.58
N ARG A 35 4.13 -7.57 -7.99
CA ARG A 35 3.72 -7.51 -9.39
C ARG A 35 2.53 -6.57 -9.57
N LEU A 36 2.52 -5.86 -10.70
CA LEU A 36 1.44 -4.96 -11.12
C LEU A 36 0.76 -5.52 -12.36
N ASP A 37 -0.55 -5.72 -12.27
CA ASP A 37 -1.41 -6.04 -13.41
C ASP A 37 -2.39 -4.87 -13.63
N PRO A 38 -3.13 -4.81 -14.75
CA PRO A 38 -4.05 -3.70 -15.04
C PRO A 38 -5.14 -3.50 -13.98
N GLN A 39 -5.67 -4.59 -13.41
CA GLN A 39 -6.76 -4.56 -12.42
C GLN A 39 -6.33 -4.89 -10.99
N TYR A 40 -5.19 -5.57 -10.84
CA TYR A 40 -4.75 -6.13 -9.57
C TYR A 40 -3.30 -5.75 -9.24
N ILE A 41 -3.00 -5.76 -7.94
CA ILE A 41 -1.66 -5.62 -7.41
C ILE A 41 -1.39 -6.84 -6.54
N HIS A 42 -0.29 -7.53 -6.80
CA HIS A 42 0.21 -8.58 -5.93
C HIS A 42 1.29 -7.99 -5.04
N ALA A 43 1.12 -8.13 -3.73
CA ALA A 43 2.01 -7.50 -2.77
C ALA A 43 2.15 -8.35 -1.51
N TYR A 44 3.29 -8.24 -0.85
CA TYR A 44 3.42 -8.72 0.52
C TYR A 44 2.77 -7.69 1.46
N CYS A 45 1.76 -8.12 2.23
CA CYS A 45 1.08 -7.26 3.18
C CYS A 45 1.69 -7.44 4.58
N PHE A 46 2.42 -6.43 5.05
CA PHE A 46 3.08 -6.46 6.36
C PHE A 46 2.07 -6.53 7.51
N THR A 47 0.93 -5.84 7.38
CA THR A 47 -0.16 -5.90 8.37
C THR A 47 -0.71 -7.31 8.60
N ARG A 48 -0.63 -8.18 7.59
CA ARG A 48 -1.13 -9.57 7.65
C ARG A 48 -0.02 -10.61 7.59
N LYS A 49 1.24 -10.19 7.42
CA LYS A 49 2.42 -11.05 7.25
C LYS A 49 2.26 -12.13 6.17
N GLN A 50 1.66 -11.78 5.03
CA GLN A 50 1.42 -12.72 3.93
C GLN A 50 1.30 -12.03 2.57
N LYS A 51 1.53 -12.78 1.48
CA LYS A 51 1.25 -12.33 0.10
C LYS A 51 -0.26 -12.20 -0.11
N ARG A 52 -0.70 -11.08 -0.71
CA ARG A 52 -2.10 -10.81 -1.02
C ARG A 52 -2.25 -10.10 -2.36
N THR A 53 -3.40 -10.32 -2.96
CA THR A 53 -3.86 -9.61 -4.16
C THR A 53 -4.82 -8.50 -3.74
N PHE A 54 -4.59 -7.29 -4.24
CA PHE A 54 -5.41 -6.11 -3.99
C PHE A 54 -6.04 -5.65 -5.31
N LYS A 55 -7.34 -5.39 -5.32
CA LYS A 55 -8.01 -4.75 -6.47
C LYS A 55 -7.56 -3.30 -6.55
N ARG A 56 -7.10 -2.85 -7.72
CA ARG A 56 -6.62 -1.47 -7.93
C ARG A 56 -7.72 -0.45 -7.68
N GLY A 57 -8.94 -0.72 -8.18
CA GLY A 57 -10.11 0.12 -7.95
C GLY A 57 -10.54 0.25 -6.48
N ASN A 58 -10.04 -0.61 -5.61
CA ASN A 58 -10.35 -0.58 -4.17
C ASN A 58 -9.27 0.14 -3.34
N ILE A 59 -8.22 0.66 -3.98
CA ILE A 59 -7.20 1.43 -3.27
C ILE A 59 -7.56 2.91 -3.37
N LEU A 60 -7.91 3.48 -2.23
CA LEU A 60 -8.37 4.86 -2.11
C LEU A 60 -7.21 5.86 -2.06
N SER A 61 -6.05 5.44 -1.54
CA SER A 61 -4.84 6.25 -1.52
C SER A 61 -3.58 5.39 -1.39
N ALA A 62 -2.43 5.97 -1.77
CA ALA A 62 -1.11 5.39 -1.57
C ALA A 62 -0.11 6.48 -1.16
N ALA A 63 0.77 6.19 -0.20
CA ALA A 63 1.76 7.10 0.32
C ALA A 63 3.07 6.39 0.67
N LYS A 64 4.19 7.13 0.68
CA LYS A 64 5.43 6.64 1.29
C LYS A 64 5.24 6.54 2.80
N ILE A 65 5.88 5.55 3.42
CA ILE A 65 5.86 5.42 4.88
C ILE A 65 6.60 6.63 5.47
N ARG A 66 5.88 7.48 6.22
CA ARG A 66 6.50 8.58 6.96
C ARG A 66 7.27 8.01 8.14
N GLN A 67 8.56 8.33 8.22
CA GLN A 67 9.31 8.24 9.46
C GLN A 67 8.69 9.26 10.43
N ARG A 68 8.21 8.81 11.58
CA ARG A 68 7.58 9.67 12.59
C ARG A 68 8.68 10.51 13.22
N LYS A 69 9.02 11.66 12.63
CA LYS A 69 9.71 12.72 13.37
C LYS A 69 8.71 13.20 14.41
N GLY A 70 9.04 13.06 15.70
CA GLY A 70 8.20 13.56 16.78
C GLY A 70 7.83 15.01 16.49
N ALA A 71 6.55 15.34 16.58
CA ALA A 71 6.14 16.74 16.49
C ALA A 71 6.74 17.44 17.72
N GLN A 72 7.84 18.17 17.54
CA GLN A 72 8.30 19.12 18.54
C GLN A 72 7.28 20.26 18.54
N TYR A 73 6.38 20.23 19.51
CA TYR A 73 5.67 21.43 19.93
C TYR A 73 6.72 22.34 20.58
N ALA A 74 6.94 23.50 19.99
CA ALA A 74 7.71 24.60 20.58
C ALA A 74 6.77 25.43 21.45
#